data_AF-A0A2V0PDP8-F1
#
_entry.id   AF-A0A2V0PDP8-F1
#
_cell.length_a   1.000
_cell.length_b   1.000
_cell.length_c   1.000
_cell.angle_alpha   90.00
_cell.angle_beta   90.00
_cell.angle_gamma   90.00
#
_symmetry.space_group_name_H-M   'P 1'
#
loop_
_entity.id
_entity.type
_entity.pdbx_description
1 polymer ?
#
loop_
_entity_poly.entity_id
_entity_poly.type
_entity_poly.pdbx_seq_one_letter_code
_entity_poly.pdbx_strand_id
1 'polypeptide(L)'
;MAAKLQIHAVGLVLIILGFLSWIVALGGCGAASYNCQRSSSYELCAKEYQWEWWTLFFELALLLALFVTVFLERAFQRGRAVFLSFFNLATLCVLLSAHNFITDVSIGPVNVRDLGQDAVNAAAAGYVLLGIANFGLLIVLGRDFGAPPPAAPAYEQPGMGGLGPHGIGFQSSAPV
;
A
#
# COMPACT_ATOMS: atom_id res chain seq x y z
N MET A 1 5.82 -27.63 5.29
CA MET A 1 6.35 -26.51 4.49
C MET A 1 6.82 -25.44 5.46
N ALA A 2 8.11 -25.10 5.47
CA ALA A 2 8.61 -24.00 6.29
C ALA A 2 8.27 -22.67 5.59
N ALA A 3 7.57 -21.77 6.28
CA ALA A 3 7.32 -20.42 5.79
C ALA A 3 8.65 -19.66 5.74
N LYS A 4 9.10 -19.28 4.54
CA LYS A 4 10.26 -18.41 4.35
C LYS A 4 9.77 -16.98 4.18
N LEU A 5 10.39 -16.05 4.90
CA LEU A 5 10.13 -14.62 4.75
C LEU A 5 10.63 -14.17 3.37
N GLN A 6 9.71 -13.74 2.51
CA GLN A 6 10.02 -13.38 1.12
C GLN A 6 10.39 -11.90 0.94
N ILE A 7 9.98 -11.06 1.88
CA ILE A 7 10.28 -9.63 1.86
C ILE A 7 11.54 -9.37 2.69
N HIS A 8 12.32 -8.37 2.29
CA HIS A 8 13.42 -7.84 3.08
C HIS A 8 12.95 -7.56 4.53
N ALA A 9 13.80 -7.80 5.53
CA ALA A 9 13.45 -7.54 6.94
C ALA A 9 12.89 -6.12 7.18
N VAL A 10 13.34 -5.15 6.37
CA VAL A 10 12.83 -3.77 6.35
C VAL A 10 11.33 -3.70 6.03
N GLY A 11 10.84 -4.46 5.06
CA GLY A 11 9.42 -4.48 4.72
C GLY A 11 8.54 -5.04 5.83
N LEU A 12 9.01 -6.07 6.55
CA LEU A 12 8.30 -6.59 7.72
C LEU A 12 8.20 -5.54 8.84
N VAL A 13 9.30 -4.83 9.12
CA VAL A 13 9.31 -3.73 10.10
C VAL A 13 8.33 -2.63 9.70
N LEU A 14 8.28 -2.25 8.43
CA LEU A 14 7.33 -1.26 7.92
C LEU A 14 5.87 -1.71 8.03
N ILE A 15 5.57 -3.00 7.81
CA ILE A 15 4.22 -3.54 8.01
C ILE A 15 3.82 -3.43 9.49
N ILE A 16 4.72 -3.79 10.41
CA ILE A 16 4.47 -3.67 11.86
C ILE A 16 4.25 -2.20 12.24
N LEU A 17 5.08 -1.28 11.75
CA LEU A 17 4.89 0.16 11.96
C LEU A 17 3.56 0.65 11.35
N GLY A 18 3.15 0.11 10.20
CA GLY A 18 1.85 0.37 9.60
C GLY A 18 0.71 -0.06 10.51
N PHE A 19 0.76 -1.27 11.07
CA PHE A 19 -0.25 -1.73 12.04
C PHE A 19 -0.28 -0.88 13.32
N LEU A 20 0.88 -0.50 13.86
CA LEU A 20 0.93 0.36 15.05
C LEU A 20 0.34 1.74 14.76
N SER A 21 0.69 2.32 13.61
CA SER A 21 0.14 3.61 13.16
C SER A 21 -1.36 3.52 12.91
N TRP A 22 -1.84 2.37 12.39
CA TRP A 22 -3.25 2.11 12.18
C TRP A 22 -4.02 2.09 13.50
N ILE A 23 -3.47 1.48 14.55
CA ILE A 23 -4.08 1.48 15.89
C ILE A 23 -4.21 2.92 16.42
N VAL A 24 -3.19 3.76 16.23
CA VAL A 24 -3.24 5.17 16.66
C VAL A 24 -4.32 5.93 15.88
N ALA A 25 -4.38 5.76 14.56
CA ALA A 25 -5.40 6.39 13.72
C ALA A 25 -6.82 5.93 14.09
N LEU A 26 -7.01 4.64 14.36
CA LEU A 26 -8.26 4.05 14.83
C LEU A 26 -8.69 4.65 16.17
N GLY A 27 -7.76 4.76 17.14
CA GLY A 27 -8.03 5.34 18.45
C GLY A 27 -8.44 6.81 18.35
N GLY A 28 -7.72 7.60 17.56
CA GLY A 28 -8.05 9.00 17.32
C GLY A 28 -9.39 9.20 16.63
N CYS A 29 -9.63 8.50 15.52
CA CYS A 29 -10.89 8.57 14.76
C CYS A 29 -12.08 8.08 15.60
N GLY A 30 -11.90 7.02 16.38
CA GLY A 30 -12.91 6.50 17.31
C GLY A 30 -13.28 7.52 18.39
N ALA A 31 -12.27 8.15 19.00
CA ALA A 31 -12.50 9.19 20.00
C ALA A 31 -13.16 10.45 19.40
N ALA A 32 -12.76 10.87 18.21
CA ALA A 32 -13.37 12.01 17.51
C ALA A 32 -14.84 11.73 17.15
N SER A 33 -15.12 10.54 16.61
CA SER A 33 -16.48 10.08 16.30
C SER A 33 -17.36 10.03 17.56
N TYR A 34 -16.83 9.51 18.67
CA TYR A 34 -17.55 9.45 19.94
C TYR A 34 -17.87 10.85 20.50
N ASN A 35 -16.91 11.78 20.44
CA ASN A 35 -17.12 13.15 20.89
C ASN A 35 -18.16 13.89 20.01
N CYS A 36 -18.17 13.62 18.71
CA CYS A 36 -19.22 14.11 17.82
C CYS A 36 -20.59 13.56 18.25
N GLN A 37 -20.72 12.26 18.46
CA GLN A 37 -22.00 11.64 18.87
C GLN A 37 -22.51 12.14 20.22
N ARG A 38 -21.62 12.59 21.11
CA ARG A 38 -22.00 13.18 22.40
C ARG A 38 -22.56 14.60 22.27
N SER A 39 -22.13 15.35 21.25
CA SER A 39 -22.46 16.77 21.06
C SER A 39 -23.49 17.01 19.95
N SER A 40 -23.64 16.06 19.02
CA SER A 40 -24.46 16.14 17.81
C SER A 40 -25.27 14.85 17.61
N SER A 41 -26.12 14.81 16.58
CA SER A 41 -26.88 13.59 16.28
C SER A 41 -25.99 12.48 15.71
N TYR A 42 -26.35 11.23 16.03
CA TYR A 42 -25.66 10.05 15.51
C TYR A 42 -25.59 10.04 13.97
N GLU A 43 -26.69 10.38 13.29
CA GLU A 43 -26.76 10.36 11.82
C GLU A 43 -25.80 11.37 11.17
N LEU A 44 -25.67 12.56 11.78
CA LEU A 44 -24.73 13.58 11.30
C LEU A 44 -23.29 13.07 11.44
N CYS A 45 -22.92 12.56 12.61
CA CYS A 45 -21.57 12.08 12.88
C CYS A 45 -21.21 10.83 12.08
N ALA A 46 -22.17 9.92 11.88
CA ALA A 46 -21.96 8.74 11.04
C ALA A 46 -21.68 9.12 9.59
N LYS A 47 -22.34 10.17 9.07
CA LYS A 47 -22.10 10.69 7.73
C LYS A 47 -20.78 11.46 7.63
N GLU A 48 -20.44 12.25 8.65
CA GLU A 48 -19.22 13.06 8.70
C GLU A 48 -17.97 12.18 8.64
N TYR A 49 -17.89 11.17 9.52
CA TYR A 49 -16.71 10.30 9.64
C TYR A 49 -16.76 9.05 8.73
N GLN A 50 -17.77 8.95 7.85
CA GLN A 50 -17.98 7.75 7.03
C GLN A 50 -16.74 7.42 6.19
N TRP A 51 -16.09 8.45 5.65
CA TRP A 51 -14.93 8.31 4.79
C TRP A 51 -13.68 7.87 5.54
N GLU A 52 -13.47 8.41 6.74
CA GLU A 52 -12.36 8.12 7.64
C GLU A 52 -12.42 6.68 8.12
N TRP A 53 -13.62 6.23 8.51
CA TRP A 53 -13.88 4.83 8.88
C TRP A 53 -13.64 3.89 7.70
N TRP A 54 -14.13 4.24 6.51
CA TRP A 54 -13.89 3.45 5.31
C TRP A 54 -12.39 3.32 5.02
N THR A 55 -11.65 4.43 5.12
CA THR A 55 -10.21 4.47 4.90
C THR A 55 -9.46 3.57 5.90
N LEU A 56 -9.83 3.60 7.19
CA LEU A 56 -9.23 2.72 8.20
C LEU A 56 -9.50 1.24 7.94
N PHE A 57 -10.72 0.87 7.55
CA PHE A 57 -11.05 -0.52 7.21
C PHE A 57 -10.31 -0.99 5.96
N PHE A 58 -10.26 -0.15 4.94
CA PHE A 58 -9.56 -0.46 3.70
C PHE A 58 -8.05 -0.65 3.94
N GLU A 59 -7.43 0.23 4.72
CA GLU A 59 -6.03 0.12 5.11
C GLU A 59 -5.74 -1.15 5.91
N LEU A 60 -6.60 -1.49 6.88
CA LEU A 60 -6.46 -2.72 7.67
C LEU A 60 -6.47 -3.96 6.76
N ALA A 61 -7.42 -4.01 5.82
CA ALA A 61 -7.54 -5.11 4.89
C ALA A 61 -6.28 -5.26 4.03
N LEU A 62 -5.69 -4.14 3.58
CA LEU A 62 -4.45 -4.14 2.80
C LEU A 62 -3.23 -4.54 3.61
N LEU A 63 -3.06 -4.00 4.82
CA LEU A 63 -1.95 -4.37 5.71
C LEU A 63 -2.02 -5.85 6.09
N LEU A 64 -3.22 -6.37 6.35
CA LEU A 64 -3.43 -7.80 6.66
C LEU A 64 -3.18 -8.68 5.44
N ALA A 65 -3.70 -8.31 4.27
CA ALA A 65 -3.44 -9.03 3.03
C ALA A 65 -1.94 -9.04 2.70
N LEU A 66 -1.25 -7.91 2.89
CA LEU A 66 0.19 -7.82 2.70
C LEU A 66 0.93 -8.71 3.71
N PHE A 67 0.60 -8.61 5.00
CA PHE A 67 1.21 -9.41 6.06
C PHE A 67 1.11 -10.92 5.77
N VAL A 68 -0.07 -11.41 5.40
CA VAL A 68 -0.29 -12.81 5.06
C VAL A 68 0.49 -13.21 3.81
N THR A 69 0.52 -12.35 2.79
CA THR A 69 1.19 -12.66 1.52
C THR A 69 2.72 -12.63 1.62
N VAL A 70 3.31 -11.94 2.60
CA VAL A 70 4.76 -12.00 2.89
C VAL A 70 5.26 -13.43 3.12
N PHE A 71 4.40 -14.31 3.65
CA PHE A 71 4.72 -15.71 3.92
C PHE A 71 4.38 -16.66 2.76
N LEU A 72 3.72 -16.15 1.70
CA LEU A 72 3.21 -16.93 0.56
C LEU A 72 3.84 -16.47 -0.77
N GLU A 73 4.99 -17.06 -1.08
CA GLU A 73 5.85 -16.74 -2.24
C GLU A 73 5.11 -16.63 -3.59
N ARG A 74 4.24 -17.59 -3.92
CA ARG A 74 3.47 -17.58 -5.19
C ARG A 74 2.40 -16.50 -5.24
N ALA A 75 1.79 -16.16 -4.10
CA ALA A 75 0.73 -15.16 -4.03
C ALA A 75 1.33 -13.74 -4.13
N PHE A 76 2.48 -13.52 -3.48
CA PHE A 76 3.19 -12.25 -3.50
C PHE A 76 3.62 -11.85 -4.92
N GLN A 77 4.19 -12.77 -5.70
CA GLN A 77 4.64 -12.46 -7.06
C GLN A 77 3.49 -12.13 -8.03
N ARG A 78 2.33 -12.80 -7.91
CA ARG A 78 1.17 -12.56 -8.78
C ARG A 78 0.36 -11.32 -8.35
N GLY A 79 0.25 -11.08 -7.05
CA GLY A 79 -0.50 -9.94 -6.49
C GLY A 79 0.26 -8.62 -6.51
N ARG A 80 1.53 -8.62 -6.92
CA ARG A 80 2.45 -7.48 -6.85
C ARG A 80 1.91 -6.15 -7.39
N ALA A 81 1.47 -6.13 -8.66
CA ALA A 81 0.97 -4.90 -9.29
C ALA A 81 -0.36 -4.43 -8.66
N VAL A 82 -1.11 -5.39 -8.13
CA VAL A 82 -2.38 -5.16 -7.45
C VAL A 82 -2.13 -4.51 -6.09
N PHE A 83 -1.19 -5.03 -5.31
CA PHE A 83 -0.79 -4.44 -4.03
C PHE A 83 -0.24 -3.02 -4.18
N LEU A 84 0.66 -2.77 -5.13
CA LEU A 84 1.17 -1.42 -5.39
C LEU A 84 0.04 -0.42 -5.72
N SER A 85 -0.87 -0.82 -6.62
CA SER A 85 -1.99 0.05 -7.02
C SER A 85 -2.91 0.36 -5.85
N PHE A 86 -3.26 -0.64 -5.05
CA PHE A 86 -4.13 -0.45 -3.90
C PHE A 86 -3.45 0.29 -2.75
N PHE A 87 -2.16 0.06 -2.49
CA PHE A 87 -1.41 0.86 -1.51
C PHE A 87 -1.30 2.32 -1.94
N ASN A 88 -1.12 2.60 -3.23
CA ASN A 88 -1.12 3.97 -3.73
C ASN A 88 -2.49 4.64 -3.51
N LEU A 89 -3.57 3.95 -3.84
CA LEU A 89 -4.93 4.43 -3.56
C LEU A 89 -5.16 4.65 -2.06
N ALA A 90 -4.77 3.70 -1.22
CA ALA A 90 -4.92 3.80 0.23
C ALA A 90 -4.12 4.98 0.78
N THR A 91 -2.90 5.20 0.29
CA THR A 91 -2.06 6.34 0.65
C THR A 91 -2.74 7.67 0.34
N LEU A 92 -3.40 7.80 -0.81
CA LEU A 92 -4.15 9.01 -1.15
C LEU A 92 -5.32 9.24 -0.19
N CYS A 93 -6.09 8.20 0.13
CA CYS A 93 -7.19 8.29 1.09
C CYS A 93 -6.68 8.69 2.49
N VAL A 94 -5.59 8.08 2.95
CA VAL A 94 -4.94 8.35 4.23
C VAL A 94 -4.44 9.79 4.32
N LEU A 95 -3.80 10.31 3.25
CA LEU A 95 -3.34 11.69 3.20
C LEU A 95 -4.51 12.69 3.19
N LEU A 96 -5.60 12.37 2.49
CA LEU A 96 -6.81 13.18 2.50
C LEU A 96 -7.44 13.22 3.91
N SER A 97 -7.56 12.08 4.58
CA SER A 97 -8.03 12.03 5.97
C SER A 97 -7.10 12.78 6.92
N ALA A 98 -5.78 12.64 6.77
CA ALA A 98 -4.82 13.44 7.54
C ALA A 98 -5.05 14.95 7.35
N HIS A 99 -5.23 15.39 6.11
CA HIS A 99 -5.51 16.79 5.79
C HIS A 99 -6.83 17.26 6.44
N ASN A 100 -7.90 16.47 6.38
CA ASN A 100 -9.18 16.81 7.00
C ASN A 100 -9.04 17.00 8.52
N PHE A 101 -8.39 16.05 9.21
CA PHE A 101 -8.17 16.17 10.65
C PHE A 101 -7.24 17.35 11.00
N ILE A 102 -6.19 17.61 10.22
CA ILE A 102 -5.28 18.76 10.45
C ILE A 102 -6.03 20.09 10.25
N THR A 103 -6.85 20.19 9.21
CA THR A 103 -7.60 21.42 8.92
C THR A 103 -8.65 21.70 9.97
N ASP A 104 -9.33 20.68 10.49
CA ASP A 104 -10.26 20.79 11.63
C ASP A 104 -9.57 21.34 12.89
N VAL A 105 -8.33 20.91 13.18
CA VAL A 105 -7.53 21.47 14.29
C VAL A 105 -7.24 22.96 14.08
N SER A 106 -7.09 23.41 12.83
CA SER A 106 -6.62 24.77 12.50
C SER A 106 -7.73 25.82 12.33
N ILE A 107 -8.97 25.41 12.01
CA ILE A 107 -10.08 26.32 11.66
C ILE A 107 -11.15 26.41 12.76
N GLY A 108 -11.16 25.47 13.72
CA GLY A 108 -12.12 25.50 14.83
C GLY A 108 -12.00 26.76 15.71
N PRO A 109 -13.12 27.37 16.16
CA PRO A 109 -13.07 28.55 17.01
C PRO A 109 -12.26 28.23 18.27
N VAL A 110 -11.22 29.04 18.47
CA VAL A 110 -10.29 29.00 19.60
C VAL A 110 -11.05 29.23 20.91
N ASN A 111 -11.64 28.17 21.50
CA ASN A 111 -11.97 28.04 22.93
C ASN A 111 -12.62 26.70 23.34
N VAL A 112 -12.11 25.57 22.83
CA VAL A 112 -12.41 24.23 23.42
C VAL A 112 -11.13 23.43 23.57
N ARG A 113 -10.24 23.93 24.43
CA ARG A 113 -8.99 23.25 24.80
C ARG A 113 -9.22 21.91 25.54
N ASP A 114 -10.46 21.54 25.87
CA ASP A 114 -10.74 20.42 26.78
C ASP A 114 -11.63 19.28 26.23
N LEU A 115 -12.31 19.41 25.08
CA LEU A 115 -13.15 18.32 24.56
C LEU A 115 -12.95 18.09 23.06
N GLY A 116 -12.01 17.20 22.73
CA GLY A 116 -11.91 16.61 21.39
C GLY A 116 -10.67 16.99 20.59
N GLN A 117 -9.97 18.08 20.94
CA GLN A 117 -8.77 18.49 20.22
C GLN A 117 -7.64 17.45 20.31
N ASP A 118 -7.47 16.79 21.46
CA ASP A 118 -6.52 15.68 21.61
C ASP A 118 -6.89 14.46 20.75
N ALA A 119 -8.18 14.20 20.56
CA ALA A 119 -8.67 13.10 19.72
C ALA A 119 -8.41 13.37 18.24
N VAL A 120 -8.70 14.59 17.78
CA VAL A 120 -8.45 15.04 16.40
C VAL A 120 -6.94 15.10 16.13
N ASN A 121 -6.13 15.56 17.08
CA ASN A 121 -4.66 15.53 16.99
C ASN A 121 -4.12 14.10 16.93
N ALA A 122 -4.63 13.18 17.76
CA ALA A 122 -4.25 11.77 17.72
C ALA A 122 -4.64 11.12 16.39
N ALA A 123 -5.81 11.45 15.84
CA ALA A 123 -6.23 10.97 14.53
C ALA A 123 -5.28 11.48 13.43
N ALA A 124 -5.02 12.78 13.40
CA ALA A 124 -4.09 13.40 12.45
C ALA A 124 -2.69 12.75 12.51
N ALA A 125 -2.12 12.62 13.71
CA ALA A 125 -0.82 11.98 13.90
C ALA A 125 -0.84 10.51 13.43
N GLY A 126 -1.91 9.78 13.73
CA GLY A 126 -2.13 8.41 13.26
C GLY A 126 -2.10 8.32 11.74
N TYR A 127 -2.92 9.10 11.04
CA TYR A 127 -2.95 9.10 9.57
C TYR A 127 -1.64 9.57 8.93
N VAL A 128 -0.94 10.55 9.53
CA VAL A 128 0.38 10.97 9.04
C VAL A 128 1.41 9.85 9.16
N LEU A 129 1.47 9.18 10.31
CA LEU A 129 2.37 8.04 10.52
C LEU A 129 2.03 6.88 9.58
N LEU A 130 0.73 6.64 9.36
CA LEU A 130 0.22 5.67 8.39
C LEU A 130 0.70 6.01 6.97
N GLY A 131 0.61 7.29 6.57
CA GLY A 131 1.09 7.77 5.29
C GLY A 131 2.59 7.56 5.12
N ILE A 132 3.39 7.84 6.16
CA ILE A 132 4.84 7.59 6.15
C ILE A 132 5.13 6.09 5.99
N ALA A 133 4.43 5.23 6.75
CA ALA A 133 4.57 3.79 6.64
C ALA A 133 4.21 3.30 5.23
N ASN A 134 3.13 3.82 4.64
CA ASN A 134 2.69 3.48 3.30
C ASN A 134 3.67 3.92 2.21
N PHE A 135 4.26 5.12 2.32
CA PHE A 135 5.34 5.52 1.42
C PHE A 135 6.56 4.60 1.54
N GLY A 136 6.94 4.25 2.78
CA GLY A 136 8.00 3.28 3.01
C GLY A 136 7.71 1.92 2.37
N LEU A 137 6.48 1.43 2.54
CA LEU A 137 6.03 0.17 1.93
C LEU A 137 6.04 0.26 0.41
N LEU A 138 5.52 1.34 -0.20
CA LEU A 138 5.56 1.56 -1.65
C LEU A 138 6.98 1.54 -2.19
N ILE A 139 7.96 2.12 -1.49
CA ILE A 139 9.36 2.12 -1.88
C ILE A 139 9.97 0.72 -1.76
N VAL A 140 9.79 0.04 -0.61
CA VAL A 140 10.39 -1.29 -0.39
C VAL A 140 9.79 -2.31 -1.32
N LEU A 141 8.46 -2.33 -1.43
CA LEU A 141 7.75 -3.09 -2.43
C LEU A 141 8.32 -2.73 -3.81
N GLY A 142 8.29 -1.46 -4.22
CA GLY A 142 8.83 -0.98 -5.49
C GLY A 142 10.29 -1.37 -5.79
N ARG A 143 11.16 -1.48 -4.77
CA ARG A 143 12.57 -1.86 -4.89
C ARG A 143 12.76 -3.37 -5.01
N ASP A 144 12.08 -4.16 -4.17
CA ASP A 144 12.02 -5.63 -4.32
C ASP A 144 11.34 -6.01 -5.67
N PHE A 145 10.80 -5.01 -6.35
CA PHE A 145 10.15 -5.01 -7.64
C PHE A 145 11.00 -4.38 -8.78
N GLY A 146 12.26 -3.99 -8.58
CA GLY A 146 13.15 -3.56 -9.67
C GLY A 146 13.19 -4.62 -10.79
N ALA A 147 13.10 -4.19 -12.06
CA ALA A 147 12.93 -5.04 -13.23
C ALA A 147 13.85 -6.28 -13.19
N PRO A 148 13.39 -7.48 -13.64
CA PRO A 148 14.33 -8.53 -13.96
C PRO A 148 15.42 -7.92 -14.85
N PRO A 149 16.72 -8.21 -14.62
CA PRO A 149 17.76 -7.76 -15.52
C PRO A 149 17.28 -8.06 -16.94
N PRO A 150 17.35 -7.09 -17.87
CA PRO A 150 16.79 -7.27 -19.21
C PRO A 150 17.23 -8.65 -19.68
N ALA A 151 16.26 -9.53 -19.93
CA ALA A 151 16.57 -10.82 -20.51
C ALA A 151 17.46 -10.50 -21.70
N ALA A 152 18.70 -10.99 -21.66
CA ALA A 152 19.67 -10.74 -22.71
C ALA A 152 18.92 -10.94 -24.03
N PRO A 153 18.95 -9.97 -24.97
CA PRO A 153 18.19 -10.07 -26.20
C PRO A 153 18.41 -11.47 -26.77
N ALA A 154 17.34 -12.26 -26.88
CA ALA A 154 17.38 -13.61 -27.46
C ALA A 154 17.54 -13.53 -29.00
N TYR A 155 18.32 -12.56 -29.47
CA TYR A 155 18.63 -12.28 -30.86
C TYR A 155 20.14 -12.44 -31.12
N GLU A 156 20.77 -13.41 -30.45
CA GLU A 156 21.92 -14.14 -30.99
C GLU A 156 21.55 -15.60 -30.74
N GLN A 157 21.08 -16.38 -31.71
CA GLN A 157 21.58 -16.61 -33.06
C GLN A 157 20.40 -16.88 -34.00
N PRO A 158 20.48 -16.49 -35.29
CA PRO A 158 20.91 -17.48 -36.26
C PRO A 158 21.66 -16.85 -37.45
N GLY A 159 22.99 -16.87 -37.40
CA GLY A 159 23.86 -16.73 -38.57
C GLY A 159 25.02 -17.71 -38.39
N MET A 160 24.93 -18.91 -38.95
CA MET A 160 25.65 -19.27 -40.18
C MET A 160 27.01 -18.57 -40.30
N GLY A 161 28.04 -19.23 -39.79
CA GLY A 161 29.43 -18.80 -39.98
C GLY A 161 30.42 -19.72 -39.28
N GLY A 162 30.34 -21.04 -39.50
CA GLY A 162 31.28 -21.96 -38.87
C GLY A 162 30.99 -23.43 -39.15
N LEU A 163 31.39 -23.87 -40.34
CA LEU A 163 31.66 -25.25 -40.77
C LEU A 163 31.63 -26.32 -39.67
N GLY A 164 30.55 -27.10 -39.64
CA GLY A 164 30.50 -28.44 -39.04
C GLY A 164 29.88 -29.41 -40.05
N PRO A 165 30.44 -30.61 -40.26
CA PRO A 165 30.02 -31.50 -41.32
C PRO A 165 28.68 -32.16 -40.95
N HIS A 166 27.81 -32.34 -41.93
CA HIS A 166 26.52 -33.04 -41.89
C HIS A 166 25.28 -32.18 -41.59
N GLY A 167 24.47 -31.90 -42.63
CA GLY A 167 23.04 -31.62 -42.42
C GLY A 167 22.25 -30.78 -43.43
N ILE A 168 22.32 -31.09 -44.73
CA ILE A 168 21.21 -31.12 -45.71
C ILE A 168 20.27 -29.88 -45.80
N GLY A 169 20.47 -29.08 -46.86
CA GLY A 169 19.54 -28.02 -47.27
C GLY A 169 18.34 -28.55 -48.05
N PHE A 170 17.15 -28.03 -47.72
CA PHE A 170 15.94 -28.18 -48.54
C PHE A 170 15.65 -26.88 -49.29
N GLN A 171 15.66 -26.95 -50.62
CA GLN A 171 15.17 -25.90 -51.53
C GLN A 171 13.65 -25.78 -51.39
N SER A 172 13.13 -24.55 -51.21
CA SER A 172 11.72 -24.28 -51.53
C SER A 172 11.63 -23.68 -52.92
N SER A 173 11.09 -24.46 -53.85
CA SER A 173 10.53 -23.97 -55.10
C SER A 173 9.22 -23.24 -54.81
N ALA A 174 9.09 -22.00 -55.30
CA ALA A 174 7.79 -21.38 -55.54
C ALA A 174 7.76 -20.91 -56.99
N PRO A 175 6.80 -21.39 -57.82
CA PRO A 175 6.60 -20.88 -59.17
C PRO A 175 5.52 -19.78 -59.20
N VAL A 176 5.66 -18.96 -60.25
CA VAL A 176 4.77 -17.91 -60.80
C VAL A 176 4.87 -16.54 -60.14
#